data_AF-A0A529M8V3-F1
#
_entry.id   AF-A0A529M8V3-F1
#
_cell.length_a   1.000
_cell.length_b   1.000
_cell.length_c   1.000
_cell.angle_alpha   90.00
_cell.angle_beta   90.00
_cell.angle_gamma   90.00
#
_symmetry.space_group_name_H-M   'P 1'
#
loop_
_entity.id
_entity.type
_entity.pdbx_description
1 polymer ?
#
loop_
_entity_poly.entity_id
_entity_poly.type
_entity_poly.pdbx_seq_one_letter_code
_entity_poly.pdbx_strand_id
1 'polypeptide(L)'
;MKRSGALLLFPLAVLPSGCDFVVLAPAGDVAVQQRDLLVVSTLLMLLIIVPVMALTVLFAWRYRQSSTTATYTPDWDHSTKLELVIWAAPLLIIICLGALTWLGTHLLDPYRRIDRIEPGQPVTQNHK
;
A
#
# COMPACT_ATOMS: atom_id res chain seq x y z
N MET A 1 30.86 -17.85 -13.25
CA MET A 1 29.48 -17.40 -13.60
C MET A 1 28.96 -16.47 -12.51
N LYS A 2 29.24 -15.16 -12.58
CA LYS A 2 28.89 -14.19 -11.52
C LYS A 2 28.60 -12.79 -12.09
N ARG A 3 27.59 -12.61 -12.95
CA ARG A 3 27.19 -11.27 -13.46
C ARG A 3 25.71 -11.09 -13.82
N SER A 4 24.80 -11.97 -13.41
CA SER A 4 23.40 -11.92 -13.89
C SER A 4 22.42 -11.17 -12.99
N GLY A 5 22.82 -10.78 -11.77
CA GLY A 5 21.91 -10.13 -10.81
C GLY A 5 21.59 -8.67 -11.15
N ALA A 6 22.48 -7.96 -11.84
CA ALA A 6 22.30 -6.54 -12.16
C ALA A 6 21.36 -6.30 -13.36
N LEU A 7 21.17 -7.31 -14.23
CA LEU A 7 20.35 -7.16 -15.43
C LEU A 7 18.84 -7.20 -15.14
N LEU A 8 18.42 -7.79 -14.01
CA LEU A 8 17.01 -7.90 -13.61
C LEU A 8 16.48 -6.65 -12.89
N LEU A 9 17.35 -5.74 -12.44
CA LEU A 9 16.96 -4.47 -11.81
C LEU A 9 16.62 -3.37 -12.83
N PHE A 10 17.12 -3.50 -14.06
CA PHE A 10 16.90 -2.54 -15.14
C PHE A 10 15.42 -2.43 -15.59
N PRO A 11 14.64 -3.51 -15.77
CA PRO A 11 13.23 -3.39 -16.16
C PRO A 11 12.37 -2.79 -15.02
N LEU A 12 12.75 -2.96 -13.75
CA LEU A 12 11.99 -2.40 -12.62
C LEU A 12 12.06 -0.86 -12.55
N ALA A 13 13.17 -0.28 -12.99
CA ALA A 13 13.39 1.17 -13.00
C ALA A 13 12.76 1.88 -14.22
N VAL A 14 12.46 1.16 -15.30
CA VAL A 14 11.88 1.72 -16.55
C VAL A 14 10.34 1.61 -16.58
N LEU A 15 9.75 0.76 -15.75
CA LEU A 15 8.29 0.64 -15.63
C LEU A 15 7.55 1.94 -15.25
N PRO A 16 8.06 2.84 -14.38
CA PRO A 16 7.35 4.09 -14.07
C PRO A 16 7.52 5.20 -15.13
N SER A 17 8.35 5.00 -16.16
CA SER A 17 8.69 6.05 -17.14
C SER A 17 7.53 6.51 -18.04
N GLY A 18 6.37 5.82 -17.99
CA GLY A 18 5.16 6.14 -18.75
C GLY A 18 3.95 6.54 -17.89
N CYS A 19 4.12 6.76 -16.58
CA CYS A 19 3.00 7.16 -15.70
C CYS A 19 2.65 8.64 -15.89
N ASP A 20 1.49 8.90 -16.50
CA ASP A 20 0.84 10.21 -16.44
C ASP A 20 0.14 10.34 -15.09
N PHE A 21 0.74 11.08 -14.15
CA PHE A 21 0.26 11.23 -12.77
C PHE A 21 -0.98 12.14 -12.64
N VAL A 22 -1.86 12.15 -13.65
CA VAL A 22 -3.04 13.03 -13.70
C VAL A 22 -3.97 12.80 -12.50
N VAL A 23 -4.03 11.57 -11.98
CA VAL A 23 -4.80 11.23 -10.77
C VAL A 23 -4.16 11.81 -9.50
N LEU A 24 -2.84 12.04 -9.49
CA LEU A 24 -2.12 12.68 -8.38
C LEU A 24 -2.03 14.22 -8.52
N ALA A 25 -2.45 14.77 -9.67
CA ALA A 25 -2.53 16.19 -9.98
C ALA A 25 -4.00 16.65 -10.04
N PRO A 26 -4.69 16.80 -8.88
CA PRO A 26 -6.11 17.08 -8.82
C PRO A 26 -6.42 18.52 -9.27
N ALA A 27 -7.48 18.67 -10.05
CA ALA A 27 -7.94 19.98 -10.55
C ALA A 27 -9.05 20.64 -9.71
N GLY A 28 -9.51 20.00 -8.61
CA GLY A 28 -10.58 20.51 -7.75
C GLY A 28 -10.57 19.90 -6.34
N ASP A 29 -11.29 20.53 -5.39
CA ASP A 29 -11.22 20.20 -3.95
C ASP A 29 -11.65 18.76 -3.62
N VAL A 30 -12.69 18.25 -4.30
CA VAL A 30 -13.13 16.85 -4.16
C VAL A 30 -12.07 15.87 -4.71
N ALA A 31 -11.43 16.22 -5.84
CA ALA A 31 -10.37 15.40 -6.43
C ALA A 31 -9.11 15.35 -5.55
N VAL A 32 -8.81 16.42 -4.79
CA VAL A 32 -7.73 16.43 -3.79
C VAL A 32 -8.02 15.39 -2.70
N GLN A 33 -9.24 15.40 -2.15
CA GLN A 33 -9.62 14.43 -1.11
C GLN A 33 -9.59 12.98 -1.63
N GLN A 34 -10.02 12.75 -2.87
CA GLN A 34 -9.92 11.42 -3.51
C GLN A 34 -8.47 10.96 -3.69
N ARG A 35 -7.60 11.86 -4.16
CA ARG A 35 -6.17 11.56 -4.27
C ARG A 35 -5.59 11.19 -2.91
N ASP A 36 -5.87 11.98 -1.89
CA ASP A 36 -5.29 11.77 -0.56
C ASP A 36 -5.78 10.43 0.03
N LEU A 37 -7.05 10.07 -0.16
CA LEU A 37 -7.56 8.74 0.18
C LEU A 37 -6.80 7.64 -0.58
N LEU A 38 -6.62 7.77 -1.89
CA LEU A 38 -5.89 6.80 -2.72
C LEU A 38 -4.45 6.62 -2.24
N VAL A 39 -3.74 7.73 -1.99
CA VAL A 39 -2.36 7.72 -1.51
C VAL A 39 -2.26 7.04 -0.15
N VAL A 40 -3.11 7.43 0.80
CA VAL A 40 -3.12 6.84 2.14
C VAL A 40 -3.44 5.35 2.09
N SER A 41 -4.46 4.93 1.33
CA SER A 41 -4.81 3.51 1.18
C SER A 41 -3.68 2.70 0.55
N THR A 42 -3.03 3.24 -0.49
CA THR A 42 -1.91 2.57 -1.17
C THR A 42 -0.71 2.41 -0.23
N LEU A 43 -0.35 3.47 0.51
CA LEU A 43 0.73 3.42 1.48
C LEU A 43 0.45 2.42 2.60
N LEU A 44 -0.80 2.39 3.09
CA LEU A 44 -1.22 1.46 4.12
C LEU A 44 -1.11 -0.01 3.66
N MET A 45 -1.43 -0.31 2.40
CA MET A 45 -1.24 -1.63 1.81
C MET A 45 0.26 -1.97 1.64
N LEU A 46 1.06 -1.01 1.15
CA LEU A 46 2.51 -1.19 0.97
C LEU A 46 3.23 -1.49 2.28
N LEU A 47 2.73 -0.98 3.41
CA LEU A 47 3.30 -1.22 4.74
C LEU A 47 3.38 -2.70 5.10
N ILE A 48 2.42 -3.54 4.66
CA ILE A 48 2.50 -5.00 4.87
C ILE A 48 3.26 -5.69 3.72
N ILE A 49 3.05 -5.25 2.48
CA ILE A 49 3.63 -5.92 1.31
C ILE A 49 5.16 -5.85 1.34
N VAL A 50 5.74 -4.69 1.65
CA VAL A 50 7.19 -4.49 1.62
C VAL A 50 7.93 -5.39 2.63
N PRO A 51 7.53 -5.47 3.91
CA PRO A 51 8.14 -6.40 4.86
C PRO A 51 8.00 -7.87 4.46
N VAL A 52 6.84 -8.29 3.94
CA VAL A 52 6.63 -9.67 3.50
C VAL A 52 7.60 -10.02 2.37
N MET A 53 7.67 -9.17 1.34
CA MET A 53 8.59 -9.36 0.22
C MET A 53 10.06 -9.37 0.68
N ALA A 54 10.43 -8.48 1.60
CA ALA A 54 11.78 -8.43 2.17
C ALA A 54 12.12 -9.71 2.94
N LEU A 55 11.20 -10.21 3.77
CA LEU A 55 11.37 -11.47 4.52
C LEU A 55 11.47 -12.66 3.57
N THR A 56 10.68 -12.71 2.49
CA THR A 56 10.79 -13.77 1.48
C THR A 56 12.18 -13.80 0.86
N VAL A 57 12.71 -12.66 0.43
CA VAL A 57 14.06 -12.56 -0.15
C VAL A 57 15.14 -12.92 0.89
N LEU A 58 14.99 -12.43 2.12
CA LEU A 58 15.91 -12.72 3.22
C LEU A 58 15.96 -14.21 3.51
N PHE A 59 14.81 -14.87 3.67
CA PHE A 59 14.74 -16.30 3.92
C PHE A 59 15.31 -17.12 2.75
N ALA A 60 14.97 -16.77 1.52
CA ALA A 60 15.51 -17.42 0.32
C ALA A 60 17.04 -17.32 0.24
N TRP A 61 17.63 -16.19 0.67
CA TRP A 61 19.08 -16.02 0.68
C TRP A 61 19.74 -16.70 1.88
N ARG A 62 19.18 -16.56 3.09
CA ARG A 62 19.75 -17.04 4.36
C ARG A 62 19.76 -18.56 4.47
N TYR A 63 18.71 -19.22 3.98
CA TYR A 63 18.50 -20.68 4.07
C TYR A 63 18.76 -21.43 2.75
N ARG A 64 19.44 -20.78 1.79
CA ARG A 64 19.90 -21.44 0.55
C ARG A 64 20.83 -22.61 0.86
N GLN A 65 20.80 -23.68 0.06
CA GLN A 65 21.63 -24.90 0.22
C GLN A 65 23.14 -24.65 0.44
N SER A 66 23.70 -23.59 -0.13
CA SER A 66 25.11 -23.22 0.05
C SER A 66 25.42 -22.60 1.43
N SER A 67 24.42 -22.36 2.27
CA SER A 67 24.54 -21.73 3.59
C SER A 67 24.83 -22.78 4.66
N THR A 68 26.07 -22.85 5.14
CA THR A 68 26.53 -23.81 6.16
C THR A 68 26.28 -23.38 7.60
N THR A 69 25.76 -22.16 7.81
CA THR A 69 25.60 -21.54 9.16
C THR A 69 24.12 -21.40 9.57
N ALA A 70 23.17 -21.91 8.79
CA ALA A 70 21.76 -21.86 9.13
C ALA A 70 21.36 -23.11 9.93
N THR A 71 20.68 -22.92 11.06
CA THR A 71 20.06 -24.03 11.80
C THR A 71 18.96 -24.63 10.94
N TYR A 72 19.11 -25.89 10.53
CA TYR A 72 18.12 -26.62 9.76
C TYR A 72 17.26 -27.47 10.70
N THR A 73 15.99 -27.11 10.84
CA THR A 73 15.00 -27.82 11.67
C THR A 73 13.85 -28.29 10.79
N PRO A 74 13.89 -29.52 10.26
CA PRO A 74 12.88 -30.03 9.33
C PRO A 74 11.52 -30.32 9.97
N ASP A 75 11.50 -30.64 11.27
CA ASP A 75 10.29 -31.06 11.99
C ASP A 75 9.54 -29.90 12.66
N TRP A 76 9.92 -28.64 12.36
CA TRP A 76 9.26 -27.47 12.93
C TRP A 76 8.14 -27.01 12.00
N ASP A 77 6.90 -27.31 12.38
CA ASP A 77 5.70 -27.07 11.58
C ASP A 77 4.63 -26.25 12.30
N HIS A 78 4.69 -26.15 13.64
CA HIS A 78 3.66 -25.47 14.42
C HIS A 78 4.23 -24.39 15.37
N SER A 79 3.69 -23.18 15.26
CA SER A 79 3.95 -22.10 16.21
C SER A 79 2.77 -21.15 16.33
N THR A 80 2.03 -21.29 17.42
CA THR A 80 0.83 -20.48 17.72
C THR A 80 1.12 -18.98 17.74
N LYS A 81 2.31 -18.57 18.20
CA LYS A 81 2.72 -17.15 18.22
C LYS A 81 2.89 -16.60 16.80
N LEU A 82 3.55 -17.35 15.92
CA LEU A 82 3.80 -16.93 14.54
C LEU A 82 2.50 -16.94 13.74
N GLU A 83 1.68 -17.98 13.92
CA GLU A 83 0.36 -18.06 13.32
C GLU A 83 -0.50 -16.84 13.69
N LEU A 84 -0.60 -16.51 14.97
CA LEU A 84 -1.37 -15.35 15.43
C LEU A 84 -0.89 -14.04 14.78
N VAL A 85 0.43 -13.82 14.65
CA VAL A 85 0.97 -12.62 14.02
C VAL A 85 0.62 -12.55 12.53
N ILE A 86 0.78 -13.66 11.81
CA ILE A 86 0.49 -13.73 10.37
C ILE A 86 -1.00 -13.49 10.10
N TRP A 87 -1.89 -13.91 10.99
CA TRP A 87 -3.32 -13.65 10.87
C TRP A 87 -3.72 -12.25 11.32
N ALA A 88 -3.22 -11.80 12.47
CA ALA A 88 -3.64 -10.54 13.07
C ALA A 88 -3.13 -9.31 12.30
N ALA A 89 -1.91 -9.36 11.76
CA ALA A 89 -1.34 -8.21 11.06
C ALA A 89 -2.16 -7.80 9.82
N PRO A 90 -2.50 -8.70 8.88
CA PRO A 90 -3.39 -8.39 7.76
C PRO A 90 -4.80 -8.00 8.20
N LEU A 91 -5.37 -8.69 9.20
CA LEU A 91 -6.71 -8.40 9.71
C LEU A 91 -6.82 -6.95 10.22
N LEU A 92 -5.82 -6.48 10.98
CA LEU A 92 -5.78 -5.12 11.51
C LEU A 92 -5.78 -4.06 10.39
N ILE A 93 -5.01 -4.29 9.32
CA ILE A 93 -4.98 -3.37 8.18
C ILE A 93 -6.32 -3.32 7.45
N ILE A 94 -7.00 -4.45 7.28
CA ILE A 94 -8.35 -4.47 6.69
C ILE A 94 -9.34 -3.68 7.54
N ILE A 95 -9.25 -3.77 8.88
CA ILE A 95 -10.07 -2.95 9.78
C ILE A 95 -9.79 -1.45 9.58
N CYS A 96 -8.53 -1.05 9.53
CA CYS A 96 -8.14 0.34 9.27
C CYS A 96 -8.63 0.84 7.90
N LEU A 97 -8.45 0.04 6.85
CA LEU A 97 -8.95 0.36 5.51
C LEU A 97 -10.47 0.44 5.47
N GLY A 98 -11.17 -0.46 6.16
CA GLY A 98 -12.62 -0.43 6.28
C GLY A 98 -13.12 0.86 6.93
N ALA A 99 -12.47 1.29 8.02
CA ALA A 99 -12.79 2.56 8.68
C ALA A 99 -12.53 3.78 7.78
N LEU A 100 -11.39 3.82 7.08
CA LEU A 100 -11.07 4.88 6.13
C LEU A 100 -12.04 4.90 4.95
N THR A 101 -12.42 3.74 4.44
CA THR A 101 -13.37 3.60 3.32
C THR A 101 -14.77 4.05 3.72
N TRP A 102 -15.21 3.69 4.93
CA TRP A 102 -16.48 4.15 5.50
C TRP A 102 -16.54 5.68 5.60
N LEU A 103 -15.50 6.28 6.20
CA LEU A 103 -15.39 7.73 6.31
C LEU A 103 -15.32 8.41 4.94
N GLY A 104 -14.49 7.88 4.04
CA GLY A 104 -14.36 8.39 2.67
C GLY A 104 -15.68 8.37 1.91
N THR A 105 -16.44 7.28 2.02
CA THR A 105 -17.75 7.14 1.32
C THR A 105 -18.77 8.15 1.83
N HIS A 106 -18.80 8.43 3.13
CA HIS A 106 -19.71 9.43 3.71
C HIS A 106 -19.28 10.88 3.49
N LEU A 107 -17.98 11.13 3.35
CA LEU A 107 -17.46 12.48 3.12
C LEU A 107 -17.52 12.87 1.64
N LEU A 108 -17.35 11.91 0.73
CA LEU A 108 -17.29 12.13 -0.71
C LEU A 108 -18.53 11.62 -1.45
N ASP A 109 -19.67 11.51 -0.75
CA ASP A 109 -20.95 11.18 -1.38
C ASP A 109 -21.36 12.30 -2.38
N PRO A 110 -21.55 11.99 -3.68
CA PRO A 110 -21.97 12.97 -4.68
C PRO A 110 -23.26 13.72 -4.34
N TYR A 111 -24.15 13.12 -3.53
CA TYR A 111 -25.42 13.73 -3.13
C TYR A 111 -25.30 14.68 -1.93
N ARG A 112 -24.14 14.69 -1.24
CA ARG A 112 -23.87 15.63 -0.17
C ARG A 112 -23.57 17.00 -0.76
N ARG A 113 -24.18 18.05 -0.19
CA ARG A 113 -23.85 19.42 -0.59
C ARG A 113 -22.38 19.71 -0.31
N ILE A 114 -21.73 20.29 -1.30
CA ILE A 114 -20.34 20.71 -1.20
C ILE A 114 -20.29 21.97 -0.32
N ASP A 115 -19.38 22.00 0.65
CA ASP A 115 -19.19 23.17 1.53
C ASP A 115 -18.16 24.16 0.94
N ARG A 116 -17.32 23.72 -0.02
CA ARG A 116 -16.19 24.47 -0.59
C ARG A 116 -15.90 24.11 -2.06
N ILE A 117 -15.64 25.11 -2.91
CA ILE A 117 -15.27 24.89 -4.33
C ILE A 117 -13.76 25.08 -4.54
N GLU A 118 -13.15 26.01 -3.80
CA GLU A 118 -11.73 26.35 -3.85
C GLU A 118 -11.21 26.71 -2.43
N PRO A 119 -9.89 26.66 -2.18
CA PRO A 119 -9.33 27.01 -0.87
C PRO A 119 -9.77 28.41 -0.41
N GLY A 120 -10.58 28.46 0.66
CA GLY A 120 -11.09 29.70 1.24
C GLY A 120 -12.40 30.24 0.66
N GLN A 121 -12.98 29.59 -0.36
CA GLN A 121 -14.24 30.05 -0.97
C GLN A 121 -15.42 29.09 -0.66
N PRO A 122 -16.41 29.54 0.14
CA PRO A 122 -17.61 28.74 0.41
C PRO A 122 -18.57 28.71 -0.80
N VAL A 123 -19.38 27.67 -0.89
CA VAL A 123 -20.43 27.57 -1.93
C VAL A 123 -21.50 28.63 -1.73
N THR A 124 -21.69 29.51 -2.71
CA THR A 124 -22.78 30.50 -2.69
C THR A 124 -24.13 29.81 -2.91
N GLN A 125 -25.13 30.10 -2.07
CA GLN A 125 -26.48 29.50 -2.08
C GLN A 125 -27.28 29.67 -3.40
N ASN A 126 -26.75 30.41 -4.39
CA ASN A 126 -27.41 30.68 -5.67
C ASN A 126 -27.11 29.67 -6.78
N HIS A 127 -26.22 28.69 -6.56
CA HIS A 127 -26.06 27.57 -7.50
C HIS A 127 -27.00 26.44 -7.08
N LYS A 128 -28.17 26.40 -7.74
CA LYS A 128 -29.16 25.33 -7.64
C LYS A 128 -28.74 24.13 -8.48
#